data_AF-A0A258JWI3-F1
#
_entry.id   AF-A0A258JWI3-F1
#
_cell.length_a   1.000
_cell.length_b   1.000
_cell.length_c   1.000
_cell.angle_alpha   90.00
_cell.angle_beta   90.00
_cell.angle_gamma   90.00
#
_symmetry.space_group_name_H-M   'P 1'
#
loop_
_entity.id
_entity.type
_entity.pdbx_description
1 polymer ?
#
loop_
_entity_poly.entity_id
_entity_poly.type
_entity_poly.pdbx_seq_one_letter_code
_entity_poly.pdbx_strand_id
1 'polypeptide(L)'
;MAKASRPGKLGERSQRHFEPAPTQTLDPKLAASLGLSVGDDLGDFQSAGASATVAALSRLIEEGRPEVTGQTWTPHRPSRPDKSEGGIRFDMKSDFQPSGDQPKAIAELSKQARANDRDQVLLGVTGSGKTFTMAKVIEE
;
A
#
# COMPACT_ATOMS: atom_id res chain seq x y z
N MET A 1 3.79 -42.04 -14.29
CA MET A 1 4.77 -41.00 -13.90
C MET A 1 4.06 -39.67 -13.84
N ALA A 2 3.80 -39.15 -12.64
CA ALA A 2 3.03 -37.92 -12.42
C ALA A 2 3.92 -36.70 -12.66
N LYS A 3 3.47 -35.78 -13.53
CA LYS A 3 4.17 -34.54 -13.85
C LYS A 3 3.88 -33.51 -12.76
N ALA A 4 4.87 -33.20 -11.93
CA ALA A 4 4.78 -32.21 -10.88
C ALA A 4 4.37 -30.84 -11.45
N SER A 5 3.28 -30.30 -10.90
CA SER A 5 2.77 -28.96 -11.18
C SER A 5 3.77 -27.91 -10.68
N ARG A 6 4.22 -27.02 -11.57
CA ARG A 6 5.13 -25.92 -11.22
C ARG A 6 4.34 -24.81 -10.50
N PRO A 7 4.80 -24.27 -9.35
CA PRO A 7 4.14 -23.15 -8.70
C PRO A 7 4.25 -21.89 -9.57
N GLY A 8 3.13 -21.16 -9.63
CA GLY A 8 2.82 -20.15 -10.63
C GLY A 8 3.82 -19.01 -10.76
N LYS A 9 4.07 -18.63 -12.01
CA LYS A 9 4.67 -17.35 -12.40
C LYS A 9 3.84 -16.20 -11.81
N LEU A 10 4.52 -15.18 -11.30
CA LEU A 10 3.93 -13.91 -10.86
C LEU A 10 3.49 -13.11 -12.10
N GLY A 11 2.42 -13.55 -12.76
CA GLY A 11 1.75 -12.78 -13.81
C GLY A 11 0.80 -11.77 -13.19
N GLU A 12 0.77 -10.56 -13.74
CA GLU A 12 -0.21 -9.52 -13.42
C GLU A 12 -1.62 -10.10 -13.62
N ARG A 13 -2.35 -10.31 -12.51
CA ARG A 13 -3.73 -10.76 -12.58
C ARG A 13 -4.58 -9.58 -13.02
N SER A 14 -5.48 -9.79 -13.98
CA SER A 14 -6.57 -8.84 -14.28
C SER A 14 -7.20 -8.40 -12.95
N GLN A 15 -7.36 -7.10 -12.74
CA GLN A 15 -7.99 -6.60 -11.52
C GLN A 15 -9.34 -7.30 -11.40
N ARG A 16 -9.52 -8.08 -10.33
CA ARG A 16 -10.80 -8.76 -10.08
C ARG A 16 -11.85 -7.67 -10.09
N HIS A 17 -12.88 -7.83 -10.92
CA HIS A 17 -14.05 -6.96 -10.86
C HIS A 17 -14.54 -6.99 -9.41
N PHE A 18 -14.60 -5.81 -8.79
CA PHE A 18 -15.24 -5.69 -7.49
C PHE A 18 -16.72 -5.99 -7.69
N GLU A 19 -17.14 -7.19 -7.31
CA GLU A 19 -18.55 -7.51 -7.13
C GLU A 19 -18.92 -6.99 -5.75
N PRO A 20 -19.75 -5.94 -5.64
CA PRO A 20 -20.26 -5.53 -4.34
C PRO A 20 -21.04 -6.71 -3.76
N ALA A 21 -20.62 -7.19 -2.59
CA ALA A 21 -21.42 -8.16 -1.85
C ALA A 21 -22.82 -7.55 -1.64
N PRO A 22 -23.91 -8.33 -1.75
CA PRO A 22 -25.22 -7.87 -1.29
C PRO A 22 -25.03 -7.34 0.14
N THR A 23 -25.57 -6.14 0.38
CA THR A 23 -25.42 -5.35 1.62
C THR A 23 -25.30 -6.29 2.81
N GLN A 24 -24.06 -6.44 3.32
CA GLN A 24 -23.84 -7.28 4.48
C GLN A 24 -24.56 -6.59 5.62
N THR A 25 -25.66 -7.20 6.05
CA THR A 25 -26.25 -6.88 7.35
C THR A 25 -25.15 -7.04 8.39
N LEU A 26 -25.01 -6.05 9.28
CA LEU A 26 -24.06 -6.11 10.39
C LEU A 26 -24.22 -7.46 11.11
N ASP A 27 -23.11 -8.13 11.44
CA ASP A 27 -23.14 -9.37 12.23
C ASP A 27 -24.01 -9.13 13.47
N PRO A 28 -25.10 -9.90 13.67
CA PRO A 28 -26.05 -9.67 14.75
C PRO A 28 -25.40 -9.72 16.15
N LYS A 29 -24.31 -10.49 16.32
CA LYS A 29 -23.57 -10.52 17.58
C LYS A 29 -22.80 -9.22 17.81
N LEU A 30 -22.20 -8.68 16.75
CA LEU A 30 -21.49 -7.41 16.79
C LEU A 30 -22.48 -6.24 16.98
N ALA A 31 -23.61 -6.25 16.27
CA ALA A 31 -24.67 -5.26 16.41
C ALA A 31 -25.24 -5.22 17.83
N ALA A 32 -25.46 -6.39 18.46
CA ALA A 32 -25.89 -6.48 19.85
C ALA A 32 -24.84 -5.93 20.83
N SER A 33 -23.55 -6.21 20.62
CA SER A 33 -22.47 -5.66 21.45
C SER A 33 -22.34 -4.14 21.37
N LEU A 34 -22.80 -3.55 20.26
CA LEU A 34 -22.79 -2.12 20.00
C LEU A 34 -24.14 -1.44 20.28
N GLY A 35 -25.14 -2.19 20.75
CA GLY A 35 -26.47 -1.66 21.09
C GLY A 35 -27.30 -1.18 19.89
N LEU A 36 -27.04 -1.70 18.68
CA LEU A 36 -27.75 -1.32 17.45
C LEU A 36 -28.90 -2.30 17.16
N SER A 37 -30.13 -1.81 17.04
CA SER A 37 -31.30 -2.61 16.65
C SER A 37 -31.32 -2.83 15.14
N VAL A 38 -31.18 -4.08 14.70
CA VAL A 38 -31.33 -4.47 13.29
C VAL A 38 -32.83 -4.68 13.02
N GLY A 39 -33.52 -3.65 12.56
CA GLY A 39 -34.91 -3.75 12.15
C GLY A 39 -35.57 -2.38 11.95
N ASP A 40 -36.10 -2.19 10.74
CA ASP A 40 -37.06 -1.16 10.30
C ASP A 40 -36.58 0.29 10.20
N ASP A 41 -35.83 0.59 9.14
CA ASP A 41 -36.16 1.63 8.14
C ASP A 41 -35.03 1.65 7.08
N LEU A 42 -35.24 0.94 5.96
CA LEU A 42 -34.33 1.02 4.80
C LEU A 42 -34.73 2.23 3.93
N GLY A 43 -34.72 3.42 4.52
CA GLY A 43 -34.80 4.69 3.82
C GLY A 43 -33.40 5.11 3.36
N ASP A 44 -33.22 5.27 2.05
CA ASP A 44 -32.07 5.88 1.35
C ASP A 44 -30.67 5.65 1.97
N PHE A 45 -30.10 4.48 1.68
CA PHE A 45 -28.77 4.05 2.12
C PHE A 45 -27.61 4.96 1.69
N GLN A 46 -27.82 5.86 0.72
CA GLN A 46 -26.77 6.80 0.30
C GLN A 46 -26.52 7.89 1.35
N SER A 47 -27.52 8.22 2.18
CA SER A 47 -27.42 9.24 3.23
C SER A 47 -27.13 8.67 4.63
N ALA A 48 -27.51 7.41 4.88
CA ALA A 48 -27.38 6.75 6.17
C ALA A 48 -25.92 6.55 6.62
N GLY A 49 -25.00 6.28 5.67
CA GLY A 49 -23.57 6.11 5.99
C GLY A 49 -22.91 7.39 6.50
N ALA A 50 -23.30 8.54 5.97
CA ALA A 50 -22.83 9.84 6.44
C ALA A 50 -23.37 10.14 7.85
N SER A 51 -24.67 9.89 8.09
CA SER A 51 -25.30 10.10 9.39
C SER A 51 -24.69 9.23 10.49
N ALA A 52 -24.46 7.93 10.22
CA ALA A 52 -23.82 7.02 11.16
C ALA A 52 -22.36 7.41 11.46
N THR A 53 -21.62 7.88 10.45
CA THR A 53 -20.25 8.36 10.62
C THR A 53 -20.20 9.65 11.43
N VAL A 54 -21.13 10.57 11.17
CA VAL A 54 -21.27 11.84 11.93
C VAL A 54 -21.64 11.54 13.38
N ALA A 55 -22.62 10.66 13.63
CA ALA A 55 -23.00 10.27 14.99
C ALA A 55 -21.84 9.61 15.75
N ALA A 56 -21.09 8.71 15.10
CA ALA A 56 -19.91 8.09 15.69
C ALA A 56 -18.80 9.13 15.98
N LEU A 57 -18.58 10.09 15.08
CA LEU A 57 -17.62 11.16 15.27
C LEU A 57 -18.04 12.12 16.40
N SER A 58 -19.31 12.51 16.46
CA SER A 58 -19.84 13.35 17.54
C SER A 58 -19.65 12.68 18.90
N ARG A 59 -19.95 11.38 19.04
CA ARG A 59 -19.67 10.62 20.28
C ARG A 59 -18.19 10.64 20.64
N LEU A 60 -17.31 10.42 19.67
CA LEU A 60 -15.85 10.46 19.90
C LEU A 60 -15.35 11.85 20.35
N ILE A 61 -16.00 12.92 19.89
CA ILE A 61 -15.66 14.30 20.26
C ILE A 61 -16.21 14.64 21.65
N GLU A 62 -17.46 14.29 21.93
CA GLU A 62 -18.16 14.64 23.17
C GLU A 62 -17.73 13.76 24.36
N GLU A 63 -17.63 12.45 24.13
CA GLU A 63 -17.33 11.44 25.16
C GLU A 63 -15.84 11.10 25.20
N GLY A 64 -15.08 11.51 24.18
CA GLY A 64 -13.68 11.16 24.00
C GLY A 64 -13.48 9.73 23.47
N ARG A 65 -12.22 9.36 23.22
CA ARG A 65 -11.86 7.98 22.89
C ARG A 65 -11.56 7.19 24.17
N PRO A 66 -12.38 6.19 24.55
CA PRO A 66 -12.09 5.38 25.75
C PRO A 66 -10.75 4.64 25.62
N GLU A 67 -10.33 4.30 24.41
CA GLU A 67 -9.06 3.62 24.12
C GLU A 67 -7.83 4.52 24.27
N VAL A 68 -8.02 5.84 24.37
CA VAL A 68 -6.96 6.86 24.42
C VAL A 68 -7.08 7.67 25.71
N THR A 69 -7.29 6.98 26.83
CA THR A 69 -7.38 7.60 28.16
C THR A 69 -5.97 7.70 28.79
N GLY A 70 -5.57 8.92 29.16
CA GLY A 70 -4.36 9.19 29.97
C GLY A 70 -3.02 9.25 29.23
N GLN A 71 -2.95 8.90 27.94
CA GLN A 71 -1.73 8.98 27.12
C GLN A 71 -2.08 9.45 25.70
N THR A 72 -1.32 10.40 25.15
CA THR A 72 -1.43 10.77 23.73
C THR A 72 -0.97 9.59 22.88
N TRP A 73 -1.85 9.08 22.00
CA TRP A 73 -1.49 8.01 21.07
C TRP A 73 -0.24 8.39 20.30
N THR A 74 0.83 7.62 20.50
CA THR A 74 2.10 7.80 19.81
C THR A 74 2.29 6.63 18.87
N PRO A 75 2.38 6.85 17.55
CA PRO A 75 2.69 5.77 16.62
C PRO A 75 3.98 5.08 17.03
N HIS A 76 3.98 3.75 17.05
CA HIS A 76 5.19 2.96 17.28
C HIS A 76 6.23 3.33 16.21
N ARG A 77 7.25 4.10 16.61
CA ARG A 77 8.39 4.48 15.79
C ARG A 77 9.63 3.82 16.40
N PRO A 78 9.99 2.60 15.98
CA PRO A 78 11.21 1.97 16.46
C PRO A 78 12.41 2.84 16.09
N SER A 79 13.48 2.77 16.89
CA SER A 79 14.74 3.42 16.54
C SER A 79 15.21 2.92 15.19
N ARG A 80 15.50 3.83 14.26
CA ARG A 80 16.06 3.46 12.96
C ARG A 80 17.33 2.64 13.22
N PRO A 81 17.47 1.43 12.64
CA PRO A 81 18.69 0.67 12.79
C PRO A 81 19.88 1.48 12.24
N ASP A 82 21.06 1.23 12.79
CA ASP A 82 22.28 1.82 12.26
C ASP A 82 22.37 1.51 10.76
N LYS A 83 22.81 2.50 9.98
CA LYS A 83 23.00 2.26 8.55
C LYS A 83 24.00 1.12 8.43
N SER A 84 23.61 0.05 7.74
CA SER A 84 24.56 -0.97 7.33
C SER A 84 25.69 -0.24 6.60
N GLU A 85 26.93 -0.39 7.05
CA GLU A 85 28.09 0.33 6.52
C GLU A 85 28.49 -0.15 5.10
N GLY A 86 27.51 -0.60 4.30
CA GLY A 86 27.76 -1.28 3.04
C GLY A 86 28.37 -2.66 3.24
N GLY A 87 28.70 -3.33 2.14
CA GLY A 87 29.43 -4.60 2.13
C GLY A 87 28.71 -5.74 1.43
N ILE A 88 27.37 -5.73 1.41
CA ILE A 88 26.59 -6.67 0.60
C ILE A 88 26.18 -5.97 -0.69
N ARG A 89 26.63 -6.51 -1.83
CA ARG A 89 26.23 -6.02 -3.16
C ARG A 89 24.73 -6.25 -3.35
N PHE A 90 24.03 -5.22 -3.81
CA PHE A 90 22.64 -5.34 -4.24
C PHE A 90 22.58 -6.18 -5.52
N ASP A 91 21.74 -7.23 -5.55
CA ASP A 91 21.58 -8.16 -6.68
C ASP A 91 20.10 -8.16 -7.09
N MET A 92 19.82 -7.58 -8.25
CA MET A 92 18.46 -7.40 -8.75
C MET A 92 17.99 -8.67 -9.46
N LYS A 93 17.01 -9.36 -8.86
CA LYS A 93 16.33 -10.50 -9.50
C LYS A 93 15.18 -10.02 -10.37
N SER A 94 15.33 -10.14 -11.69
CA SER A 94 14.29 -9.84 -12.66
C SER A 94 14.46 -10.66 -13.94
N ASP A 95 13.34 -11.07 -14.53
CA ASP A 95 13.31 -11.68 -15.86
C ASP A 95 13.42 -10.62 -16.98
N PHE A 96 13.25 -9.34 -16.65
CA PHE A 96 13.26 -8.23 -17.60
C PHE A 96 14.69 -7.71 -17.84
N GLN A 97 14.96 -7.30 -19.08
CA GLN A 97 16.18 -6.61 -19.45
C GLN A 97 15.88 -5.15 -19.78
N PRO A 98 16.81 -4.22 -19.47
CA PRO A 98 16.67 -2.83 -19.88
C PRO A 98 16.43 -2.71 -21.39
N SER A 99 15.43 -1.93 -21.77
CA SER A 99 15.03 -1.76 -23.18
C SER A 99 14.60 -0.32 -23.46
N GLY A 100 14.56 0.04 -24.75
CA GLY A 100 14.30 1.42 -25.19
C GLY A 100 15.35 2.38 -24.64
N ASP A 101 14.91 3.48 -24.00
CA ASP A 101 15.78 4.50 -23.42
C ASP A 101 16.32 4.14 -22.03
N GLN A 102 15.84 3.05 -21.42
CA GLN A 102 16.24 2.65 -20.06
C GLN A 102 17.76 2.44 -19.92
N PRO A 103 18.49 1.76 -20.82
CA PRO A 103 19.94 1.57 -20.68
C PRO A 103 20.71 2.89 -20.60
N LYS A 104 20.29 3.88 -21.40
CA LYS A 104 20.90 5.22 -21.40
C LYS A 104 20.62 5.94 -20.08
N ALA A 105 19.37 5.92 -19.63
CA ALA A 105 18.97 6.55 -18.38
C ALA A 105 19.69 5.95 -17.16
N ILE A 106 19.85 4.62 -17.13
CA ILE A 106 20.60 3.92 -16.08
C ILE A 106 22.05 4.40 -16.07
N ALA A 107 22.74 4.33 -17.22
CA ALA A 107 24.15 4.72 -17.33
C ALA A 107 24.39 6.19 -16.92
N GLU A 108 23.49 7.09 -17.30
CA GLU A 108 23.56 8.51 -16.96
C GLU A 108 23.37 8.75 -15.46
N LEU A 109 22.31 8.19 -14.86
CA LEU A 109 22.02 8.34 -13.43
C LEU A 109 23.09 7.70 -12.55
N SER A 110 23.53 6.49 -12.89
CA SER A 110 24.62 5.80 -12.16
C SER A 110 25.91 6.62 -12.21
N LYS A 111 26.25 7.20 -13.37
CA LYS A 111 27.43 8.06 -13.52
C LYS A 111 27.32 9.32 -12.67
N GLN A 112 26.19 10.02 -12.71
CA GLN A 112 25.96 11.23 -11.93
C GLN A 112 25.96 10.94 -10.42
N ALA A 113 25.35 9.84 -10.00
CA ALA A 113 25.36 9.40 -8.60
C ALA A 113 26.78 9.13 -8.09
N ARG A 114 27.62 8.44 -8.88
CA ARG A 114 29.04 8.23 -8.55
C ARG A 114 29.87 9.51 -8.56
N ALA A 115 29.45 10.51 -9.33
CA ALA A 115 30.03 11.85 -9.30
C ALA A 115 29.59 12.68 -8.09
N ASN A 116 28.81 12.11 -7.16
CA ASN A 116 28.21 12.80 -6.00
C ASN A 116 27.28 13.96 -6.39
N ASP A 117 26.67 13.89 -7.57
CA ASP A 117 25.60 14.82 -7.91
C ASP A 117 24.39 14.59 -7.01
N ARG A 118 23.90 15.67 -6.41
CA ARG A 118 22.89 15.61 -5.34
C ARG A 118 21.48 15.54 -5.89
N ASP A 119 21.24 16.22 -7.01
CA ASP A 119 19.90 16.45 -7.54
C ASP A 119 19.79 15.90 -8.95
N GLN A 120 19.02 14.82 -9.11
CA GLN A 120 18.84 14.15 -10.39
C GLN A 120 17.36 13.85 -10.61
N VAL A 121 16.89 14.02 -11.85
CA VAL A 121 15.49 13.83 -12.22
C VAL A 121 15.37 12.79 -13.33
N LEU A 122 14.73 11.66 -13.04
CA LEU A 122 14.34 10.69 -14.05
C LEU A 122 12.98 11.07 -14.67
N LEU A 123 13.01 11.75 -15.81
CA LEU A 123 11.81 12.06 -16.59
C LEU A 123 11.38 10.84 -17.39
N GLY A 124 10.19 10.31 -17.10
CA GLY A 124 9.64 9.18 -17.85
C GLY A 124 8.13 9.17 -17.86
N VAL A 125 7.54 8.78 -19.00
CA VAL A 125 6.09 8.64 -19.17
C VAL A 125 5.52 7.51 -18.29
N THR A 126 4.21 7.47 -18.11
CA THR A 126 3.55 6.38 -17.37
C THR A 126 3.75 5.05 -18.11
N GLY A 127 4.04 3.97 -17.38
CA GLY A 127 4.28 2.65 -17.97
C GLY A 127 5.68 2.39 -18.52
N SER A 128 6.59 3.38 -18.53
CA SER A 128 7.94 3.21 -19.09
C SER A 128 8.91 2.38 -18.24
N GLY A 129 8.47 1.86 -17.09
CA GLY A 129 9.30 1.05 -16.20
C GLY A 129 10.25 1.83 -15.28
N LYS A 130 9.91 3.07 -14.86
CA LYS A 130 10.76 3.90 -13.98
C LYS A 130 11.27 3.18 -12.72
N THR A 131 10.45 2.32 -12.11
CA THR A 131 10.86 1.50 -10.94
C THR A 131 11.97 0.52 -11.30
N PHE A 132 11.85 -0.15 -12.45
CA PHE A 132 12.88 -1.07 -12.94
C PHE A 132 14.18 -0.32 -13.26
N THR A 133 14.08 0.84 -13.91
CA THR A 133 15.23 1.72 -14.18
C THR A 133 15.98 2.08 -12.89
N MET A 134 15.27 2.55 -11.85
CA MET A 134 15.91 2.94 -10.59
C MET A 134 16.50 1.76 -9.83
N ALA A 135 15.85 0.59 -9.86
CA ALA A 135 16.39 -0.61 -9.24
C ALA A 135 17.73 -1.02 -9.89
N LYS A 136 17.86 -0.88 -11.22
CA LYS A 136 19.11 -1.10 -11.93
C LYS A 136 20.20 -0.08 -11.58
N VAL A 137 19.84 1.19 -11.41
CA VAL A 137 20.79 2.22 -10.94
C VAL A 137 21.36 1.89 -9.55
N ILE A 138 20.55 1.33 -8.65
CA ILE A 138 20.99 0.92 -7.30
C ILE A 138 21.91 -0.32 -7.35
N GLU A 139 21.72 -1.21 -8.34
CA GLU A 139 22.55 -2.40 -8.56
C GLU A 139 23.96 -2.08 -9.10
N GLU A 140 24.09 -0.98 -9.85
CA GLU A 140 25.33 -0.59 -10.52
C GLU A 140 26.40 0.01 -9.59
#